data_AF-A0A355UF32-F1
#
_entry.id   AF-A0A355UF32-F1
#
_cell.length_a   1.000
_cell.length_b   1.000
_cell.length_c   1.000
_cell.angle_alpha   90.00
_cell.angle_beta   90.00
_cell.angle_gamma   90.00
#
_symmetry.space_group_name_H-M   'P 1'
#
loop_
_entity.id
_entity.type
_entity.pdbx_description
1 polymer ?
#
loop_
_entity_poly.entity_id
_entity_poly.type
_entity_poly.pdbx_seq_one_letter_code
_entity_poly.pdbx_strand_id
1 'polypeptide(L)'
;MTPNLFNLHEILINVPYEQIVIMCNSETYGGGGIFNFYLTSYVNPKNGFVLIHEFGHSFAGLGDEYSENDNDVEGATQKIEPWQKNVTSLKDFSKKWKDMMEPSTPIPTPITKEFENKVGVFEGAAYVNKGLYRPYQDCLMRSDKPFCPVCTKEINKMLDFYTE
;
A
#
# COMPACT_ATOMS: atom_id res chain seq x y z
N MET A 1 -5.74 10.74 -12.57
CA MET A 1 -5.37 11.79 -11.60
C MET A 1 -5.27 13.14 -12.30
N THR A 2 -5.58 14.24 -11.62
CA THR A 2 -5.58 15.60 -12.21
C THR A 2 -4.29 16.37 -11.91
N PRO A 3 -3.69 17.06 -12.89
CA PRO A 3 -2.56 17.96 -12.63
C PRO A 3 -3.00 19.34 -12.08
N ASN A 4 -4.30 19.64 -12.03
CA ASN A 4 -4.84 20.96 -11.64
C ASN A 4 -4.94 21.14 -10.12
N LEU A 5 -3.80 21.10 -9.43
CA LEU A 5 -3.73 21.08 -7.96
C LEU A 5 -4.19 22.38 -7.31
N PHE A 6 -3.82 23.52 -7.87
CA PHE A 6 -4.22 24.81 -7.31
C PHE A 6 -5.74 24.93 -7.27
N ASN A 7 -6.43 24.55 -8.35
CA ASN A 7 -7.89 24.57 -8.40
C ASN A 7 -8.52 23.61 -7.37
N LEU A 8 -7.90 22.42 -7.16
CA LEU A 8 -8.37 21.47 -6.14
C LEU A 8 -8.27 22.05 -4.72
N HIS A 9 -7.17 22.69 -4.37
CA HIS A 9 -7.02 23.30 -3.04
C HIS A 9 -7.84 24.60 -2.90
N GLU A 10 -8.06 25.33 -3.98
CA GLU A 10 -8.89 26.54 -3.99
C GLU A 10 -10.35 26.23 -3.61
N ILE A 11 -10.93 25.14 -4.12
CA ILE A 11 -12.30 24.73 -3.74
C ILE A 11 -12.41 24.25 -2.28
N LEU A 12 -11.30 23.86 -1.66
CA LEU A 12 -11.24 23.38 -0.28
C LEU A 12 -10.85 24.47 0.72
N ILE A 13 -10.54 25.69 0.28
CA ILE A 13 -9.85 26.72 1.09
C ILE A 13 -10.56 27.10 2.40
N ASN A 14 -11.88 26.96 2.46
CA ASN A 14 -12.70 27.33 3.63
C ASN A 14 -13.18 26.13 4.45
N VAL A 15 -12.66 24.94 4.17
CA VAL A 15 -12.98 23.70 4.90
C VAL A 15 -11.69 23.18 5.51
N PRO A 16 -11.64 22.84 6.82
CA PRO A 16 -10.47 22.15 7.38
C PRO A 16 -10.30 20.78 6.70
N TYR A 17 -9.12 20.49 6.15
CA TYR A 17 -8.82 19.19 5.56
C TYR A 17 -7.34 18.83 5.76
N GLU A 18 -7.07 17.53 5.82
CA GLU A 18 -5.72 16.95 5.86
C GLU A 18 -5.54 15.87 4.79
N GLN A 19 -6.61 15.11 4.50
CA GLN A 19 -6.63 14.06 3.49
C GLN A 19 -7.71 14.37 2.46
N ILE A 20 -7.41 14.16 1.17
CA ILE A 20 -8.31 14.46 0.06
C ILE A 20 -8.69 13.18 -0.66
N VAL A 21 -10.00 12.93 -0.71
CA VAL A 21 -10.63 11.81 -1.42
C VAL A 21 -11.50 12.35 -2.55
N ILE A 22 -11.15 12.03 -3.79
CA ILE A 22 -11.90 12.46 -4.98
C ILE A 22 -12.68 11.27 -5.53
N MET A 23 -14.01 11.34 -5.42
CA MET A 23 -14.91 10.36 -6.01
C MET A 23 -15.19 10.72 -7.46
N CYS A 24 -14.69 9.92 -8.38
CA CYS A 24 -14.93 10.08 -9.82
C CYS A 24 -16.29 9.50 -10.16
N ASN A 25 -17.24 10.35 -10.58
CA ASN A 25 -18.56 9.94 -11.04
C ASN A 25 -18.50 9.17 -12.38
N SER A 26 -18.07 7.91 -12.30
CA SER A 26 -17.87 7.00 -13.43
C SER A 26 -17.96 5.56 -12.93
N GLU A 27 -18.50 4.67 -13.77
CA GLU A 27 -18.50 3.22 -13.54
C GLU A 27 -17.22 2.54 -14.07
N THR A 28 -16.41 3.24 -14.87
CA THR A 28 -15.15 2.73 -15.40
C THR A 28 -14.16 2.49 -14.27
N TYR A 29 -13.62 1.27 -14.19
CA TYR A 29 -12.61 0.91 -13.20
C TYR A 29 -11.40 1.85 -13.28
N GLY A 30 -11.05 2.43 -12.14
CA GLY A 30 -9.90 3.31 -12.04
C GLY A 30 -9.75 3.93 -10.65
N GLY A 31 -8.51 4.20 -10.31
CA GLY A 31 -8.14 4.79 -9.03
C GLY A 31 -6.68 5.23 -9.07
N GLY A 32 -6.26 5.84 -7.98
CA GLY A 32 -4.85 6.15 -7.73
C GLY A 32 -4.71 6.97 -6.47
N GLY A 33 -3.76 6.62 -5.62
CA GLY A 33 -3.43 7.32 -4.39
C GLY A 33 -1.93 7.60 -4.33
N ILE A 34 -1.58 8.83 -3.96
CA ILE A 34 -0.19 9.22 -3.70
C ILE A 34 -0.11 9.78 -2.28
N PHE A 35 0.91 9.35 -1.54
CA PHE A 35 1.13 9.72 -0.15
C PHE A 35 1.11 11.25 0.07
N ASN A 36 0.25 11.71 0.98
CA ASN A 36 0.00 13.11 1.32
C ASN A 36 -0.34 14.03 0.12
N PHE A 37 -0.88 13.47 -0.96
CA PHE A 37 -1.30 14.21 -2.13
C PHE A 37 -2.83 14.25 -2.23
N TYR A 38 -3.41 13.21 -2.79
CA TYR A 38 -4.82 12.89 -2.75
C TYR A 38 -4.99 11.46 -3.28
N LEU A 39 -6.19 10.92 -3.14
CA LEU A 39 -6.61 9.75 -3.87
C LEU A 39 -7.80 10.03 -4.79
N THR A 40 -7.90 9.23 -5.83
CA THR A 40 -9.07 9.15 -6.71
C THR A 40 -9.62 7.73 -6.69
N SER A 41 -10.93 7.60 -6.73
CA SER A 41 -11.58 6.29 -6.94
C SER A 41 -12.84 6.46 -7.77
N TYR A 42 -13.09 5.52 -8.68
CA TYR A 42 -14.36 5.39 -9.36
C TYR A 42 -15.49 5.02 -8.40
N VAL A 43 -16.74 5.29 -8.79
CA VAL A 43 -17.90 4.99 -7.95
C VAL A 43 -18.31 3.54 -8.18
N ASN A 44 -18.13 2.69 -7.17
CA ASN A 44 -18.60 1.30 -7.19
C ASN A 44 -19.36 0.93 -5.90
N PRO A 45 -20.71 0.89 -5.94
CA PRO A 45 -21.52 0.49 -4.79
C PRO A 45 -21.35 -0.97 -4.37
N LYS A 46 -20.84 -1.83 -5.28
CA LYS A 46 -20.72 -3.29 -5.05
C LYS A 46 -19.35 -3.71 -4.55
N ASN A 47 -18.32 -2.89 -4.74
CA ASN A 47 -16.98 -3.20 -4.30
C ASN A 47 -16.14 -1.94 -4.08
N GLY A 48 -16.01 -1.52 -2.82
CA GLY A 48 -15.27 -0.31 -2.42
C GLY A 48 -13.78 -0.54 -2.15
N PHE A 49 -13.23 -1.73 -2.44
CA PHE A 49 -11.86 -2.07 -2.06
C PHE A 49 -10.81 -1.13 -2.68
N VAL A 50 -11.03 -0.67 -3.92
CA VAL A 50 -10.12 0.28 -4.60
C VAL A 50 -9.97 1.55 -3.78
N LEU A 51 -11.07 2.15 -3.30
CA LEU A 51 -11.02 3.34 -2.45
C LEU A 51 -10.08 3.14 -1.25
N ILE A 52 -10.22 2.00 -0.57
CA ILE A 52 -9.46 1.70 0.64
C ILE A 52 -8.00 1.36 0.32
N HIS A 53 -7.73 0.68 -0.79
CA HIS A 53 -6.39 0.45 -1.32
C HIS A 53 -5.67 1.78 -1.60
N GLU A 54 -6.32 2.69 -2.35
CA GLU A 54 -5.74 4.02 -2.64
C GLU A 54 -5.59 4.89 -1.39
N PHE A 55 -6.44 4.67 -0.39
CA PHE A 55 -6.29 5.34 0.91
C PHE A 55 -5.07 4.80 1.65
N GLY A 56 -4.75 3.51 1.54
CA GLY A 56 -3.50 2.93 2.02
C GLY A 56 -2.25 3.64 1.48
N HIS A 57 -2.25 4.00 0.19
CA HIS A 57 -1.18 4.80 -0.40
C HIS A 57 -1.18 6.25 0.08
N SER A 58 -2.32 6.93 -0.06
CA SER A 58 -2.39 8.38 0.17
C SER A 58 -2.26 8.78 1.64
N PHE A 59 -2.82 7.98 2.55
CA PHE A 59 -2.76 8.24 3.99
C PHE A 59 -1.56 7.60 4.67
N ALA A 60 -1.31 6.30 4.44
CA ALA A 60 -0.31 5.54 5.20
C ALA A 60 1.01 5.32 4.45
N GLY A 61 1.13 5.77 3.20
CA GLY A 61 2.34 5.62 2.41
C GLY A 61 2.72 4.17 2.16
N LEU A 62 1.73 3.26 2.13
CA LEU A 62 1.96 1.86 1.82
C LEU A 62 2.37 1.70 0.35
N GLY A 63 3.21 0.72 0.06
CA GLY A 63 3.57 0.32 -1.30
C GLY A 63 2.67 -0.80 -1.81
N ASP A 64 2.60 -0.96 -3.12
CA ASP A 64 1.92 -2.09 -3.73
C ASP A 64 2.64 -3.42 -3.46
N GLU A 65 1.86 -4.45 -3.14
CA GLU A 65 2.31 -5.79 -2.81
C GLU A 65 2.09 -6.79 -3.96
N TYR A 66 1.52 -6.36 -5.07
CA TYR A 66 1.49 -7.14 -6.31
C TYR A 66 2.81 -6.99 -7.08
N SER A 67 3.18 -8.05 -7.80
CA SER A 67 4.49 -8.20 -8.47
C SER A 67 4.43 -8.03 -9.98
N GLU A 68 3.23 -8.06 -10.55
CA GLU A 68 2.94 -7.87 -11.97
C GLU A 68 2.32 -6.49 -12.17
N ASN A 69 2.47 -5.90 -13.36
CA ASN A 69 1.86 -4.63 -13.67
C ASN A 69 1.23 -4.70 -15.06
N ASP A 70 -0.02 -4.26 -15.18
CA ASP A 70 -0.74 -4.16 -16.46
C ASP A 70 -0.39 -2.89 -17.25
N ASN A 71 0.23 -1.90 -16.62
CA ASN A 71 0.47 -0.58 -17.19
C ASN A 71 1.92 -0.16 -16.92
N ASP A 72 2.90 -0.42 -17.81
CA ASP A 72 4.30 0.08 -17.91
C ASP A 72 4.92 1.00 -16.81
N VAL A 73 4.57 0.89 -15.53
CA VAL A 73 5.12 1.66 -14.41
C VAL A 73 6.39 0.95 -14.00
N GLU A 74 7.48 1.71 -13.99
CA GLU A 74 8.77 1.22 -13.55
C GLU A 74 8.69 0.80 -12.07
N GLY A 75 8.97 -0.48 -11.82
CA GLY A 75 8.95 -1.05 -10.49
C GLY A 75 10.00 -0.43 -9.56
N ALA A 76 9.83 -0.64 -8.25
CA ALA A 76 10.81 -0.15 -7.29
C ALA A 76 12.18 -0.83 -7.49
N THR A 77 13.27 -0.09 -7.30
CA THR A 77 14.61 -0.66 -7.43
C THR A 77 14.97 -1.53 -6.22
N GLN A 78 15.44 -2.75 -6.49
CA GLN A 78 15.99 -3.65 -5.46
C GLN A 78 17.34 -3.16 -4.89
N LYS A 79 17.95 -2.11 -5.48
CA LYS A 79 19.27 -1.62 -5.09
C LYS A 79 19.27 -0.82 -3.79
N ILE A 80 18.13 -0.37 -3.32
CA ILE A 80 17.98 0.36 -2.06
C ILE A 80 16.83 -0.23 -1.25
N GLU A 81 16.83 0.00 0.06
CA GLU A 81 15.68 -0.35 0.89
C GLU A 81 14.54 0.62 0.59
N PRO A 82 13.35 0.15 0.17
CA PRO A 82 12.20 1.02 -0.02
C PRO A 82 11.83 1.73 1.28
N TRP A 83 11.35 2.96 1.20
CA TRP A 83 10.90 3.66 2.41
C TRP A 83 9.54 3.15 2.90
N GLN A 84 8.70 2.65 1.97
CA GLN A 84 7.42 2.03 2.28
C GLN A 84 7.62 0.87 3.25
N LYS A 85 6.76 0.82 4.27
CA LYS A 85 6.94 -0.06 5.41
C LYS A 85 6.49 -1.49 5.17
N ASN A 86 5.66 -1.73 4.16
CA ASN A 86 5.14 -3.06 3.77
C ASN A 86 5.82 -3.67 2.53
N VAL A 87 6.95 -3.10 2.08
CA VAL A 87 7.78 -3.69 1.02
C VAL A 87 9.24 -3.65 1.46
N THR A 88 10.03 -4.69 1.19
CA THR A 88 11.46 -4.74 1.56
C THR A 88 12.33 -5.25 0.43
N SER A 89 13.58 -4.78 0.34
CA SER A 89 14.64 -5.38 -0.50
C SER A 89 15.65 -6.19 0.31
N LEU A 90 15.37 -6.37 1.61
CA LEU A 90 16.21 -7.02 2.62
C LEU A 90 17.53 -6.32 2.94
N LYS A 91 17.78 -5.13 2.40
CA LYS A 91 19.01 -4.36 2.65
C LYS A 91 19.03 -3.75 4.04
N ASP A 92 17.87 -3.34 4.54
CA ASP A 92 17.69 -2.85 5.90
C ASP A 92 16.37 -3.36 6.50
N PHE A 93 16.19 -4.68 6.44
CA PHE A 93 14.98 -5.35 6.91
C PHE A 93 14.70 -5.12 8.42
N SER A 94 15.73 -4.76 9.19
CA SER A 94 15.59 -4.45 10.61
C SER A 94 14.63 -3.29 10.89
N LYS A 95 14.45 -2.37 9.93
CA LYS A 95 13.56 -1.20 10.02
C LYS A 95 12.14 -1.44 9.49
N LYS A 96 11.82 -2.69 9.16
CA LYS A 96 10.55 -3.13 8.59
C LYS A 96 9.77 -3.95 9.62
N TRP A 97 9.20 -5.08 9.22
CA TRP A 97 8.36 -5.94 10.08
C TRP A 97 9.11 -7.15 10.66
N LYS A 98 10.45 -7.08 10.73
CA LYS A 98 11.26 -8.18 11.28
C LYS A 98 10.87 -8.52 12.72
N ASP A 99 10.44 -7.52 13.49
CA ASP A 99 9.94 -7.66 14.87
C ASP A 99 8.60 -8.39 14.99
N MET A 100 7.87 -8.55 13.89
CA MET A 100 6.57 -9.23 13.82
C MET A 100 6.66 -10.67 13.33
N MET A 101 7.86 -11.13 12.97
CA MET A 101 8.07 -12.48 12.46
C MET A 101 8.40 -13.45 13.58
N GLU A 102 7.88 -14.67 13.47
CA GLU A 102 8.36 -15.79 14.27
C GLU A 102 9.83 -16.09 13.94
N PRO A 103 10.70 -16.34 14.93
CA PRO A 103 12.13 -16.59 14.72
C PRO A 103 12.43 -17.75 13.76
N SER A 104 11.53 -18.74 13.67
CA SER A 104 11.66 -19.92 12.81
C SER A 104 11.13 -19.72 11.38
N THR A 105 10.54 -18.56 11.05
CA THR A 105 10.00 -18.32 9.72
C THR A 105 11.13 -18.20 8.70
N PRO A 106 11.14 -19.00 7.62
CA PRO A 106 12.19 -18.96 6.60
C PRO A 106 12.17 -17.65 5.81
N ILE A 107 13.34 -17.22 5.34
CA ILE A 107 13.53 -16.03 4.50
C ILE A 107 14.33 -16.44 3.24
N PRO A 108 13.76 -16.32 2.03
CA PRO A 108 12.36 -16.01 1.72
C PRO A 108 11.39 -17.06 2.27
N THR A 109 10.18 -16.63 2.62
CA THR A 109 9.11 -17.51 3.09
C THR A 109 8.42 -18.16 1.90
N PRO A 110 8.29 -19.50 1.85
CA PRO A 110 7.65 -20.19 0.74
C PRO A 110 6.14 -19.94 0.74
N ILE A 111 5.56 -19.74 -0.44
CA ILE A 111 4.12 -19.58 -0.64
C ILE A 111 3.45 -20.95 -0.50
N THR A 112 3.04 -21.27 0.73
CA THR A 112 2.34 -22.51 1.06
C THR A 112 1.24 -22.24 2.08
N LYS A 113 0.30 -23.16 2.22
CA LYS A 113 -0.82 -23.06 3.17
C LYS A 113 -0.35 -22.88 4.62
N GLU A 114 0.83 -23.40 4.97
CA GLU A 114 1.42 -23.25 6.31
C GLU A 114 1.68 -21.78 6.70
N PHE A 115 2.05 -20.96 5.71
CA PHE A 115 2.40 -19.55 5.89
C PHE A 115 1.31 -18.59 5.41
N GLU A 116 0.15 -19.09 4.99
CA GLU A 116 -0.94 -18.28 4.44
C GLU A 116 -1.40 -17.20 5.42
N ASN A 117 -1.42 -17.54 6.72
CA ASN A 117 -1.84 -16.65 7.79
C ASN A 117 -0.69 -16.20 8.72
N LYS A 118 0.53 -16.11 8.18
CA LYS A 118 1.72 -15.73 8.97
C LYS A 118 2.44 -14.56 8.34
N VAL A 119 2.95 -13.67 9.19
CA VAL A 119 3.88 -12.62 8.76
C VAL A 119 5.20 -13.28 8.36
N GLY A 120 5.64 -13.01 7.13
CA GLY A 120 6.82 -13.60 6.53
C GLY A 120 7.51 -12.64 5.56
N VAL A 121 8.32 -13.19 4.67
CA VAL A 121 9.04 -12.47 3.62
C VAL A 121 8.74 -13.16 2.30
N PHE A 122 7.61 -12.79 1.68
CA PHE A 122 7.15 -13.42 0.44
C PHE A 122 7.69 -12.67 -0.77
N GLU A 123 8.39 -13.36 -1.67
CA GLU A 123 8.99 -12.74 -2.84
C GLU A 123 7.92 -12.25 -3.83
N GLY A 124 8.19 -11.09 -4.44
CA GLY A 124 7.29 -10.38 -5.34
C GLY A 124 6.55 -9.25 -4.65
N ALA A 125 6.85 -8.01 -5.02
CA ALA A 125 6.19 -6.79 -4.54
C ALA A 125 6.58 -5.59 -5.40
N ALA A 126 5.85 -4.48 -5.28
CA ALA A 126 6.11 -3.20 -5.96
C ALA A 126 6.46 -3.38 -7.45
N TYR A 127 5.63 -4.16 -8.15
CA TYR A 127 5.73 -4.42 -9.58
C TYR A 127 6.98 -5.22 -10.02
N VAL A 128 7.66 -5.85 -9.06
CA VAL A 128 8.89 -6.62 -9.31
C VAL A 128 8.76 -8.04 -8.77
N ASN A 129 9.01 -9.03 -9.63
CA ASN A 129 8.86 -10.45 -9.30
C ASN A 129 9.96 -11.05 -8.41
N LYS A 130 11.14 -10.42 -8.34
CA LYS A 130 12.29 -10.95 -7.58
C LYS A 130 12.98 -9.86 -6.79
N GLY A 131 13.60 -10.21 -5.66
CA GLY A 131 14.42 -9.30 -4.85
C GLY A 131 13.68 -8.16 -4.14
N LEU A 132 12.36 -8.05 -4.31
CA LEU A 132 11.47 -7.31 -3.42
C LEU A 132 10.49 -8.29 -2.78
N TYR A 133 10.11 -7.97 -1.54
CA TYR A 133 9.30 -8.87 -0.71
C TYR A 133 8.19 -8.10 0.00
N ARG A 134 7.08 -8.80 0.23
CA ARG A 134 5.91 -8.34 0.99
C ARG A 134 5.74 -9.13 2.29
N PRO A 135 5.02 -8.59 3.28
CA PRO A 135 4.89 -9.18 4.61
C PRO A 135 3.95 -10.37 4.70
N TYR A 136 3.04 -10.52 3.73
CA TYR A 136 1.96 -11.51 3.79
C TYR A 136 1.68 -12.11 2.42
N GLN A 137 1.07 -13.30 2.37
CA GLN A 137 0.75 -13.91 1.07
C GLN A 137 -0.26 -13.09 0.30
N ASP A 138 -1.27 -12.55 0.99
CA ASP A 138 -2.34 -11.73 0.44
C ASP A 138 -2.70 -10.54 1.35
N CYS A 139 -3.07 -9.41 0.76
CA CYS A 139 -3.27 -8.14 1.45
C CYS A 139 -4.12 -7.22 0.57
N LEU A 140 -4.77 -6.21 1.17
CA LEU A 140 -5.46 -5.20 0.39
C LEU A 140 -4.52 -4.42 -0.55
N MET A 141 -3.23 -4.30 -0.20
CA MET A 141 -2.21 -3.71 -1.07
C MET A 141 -1.80 -4.63 -2.23
N ARG A 142 -2.38 -5.83 -2.31
CA ARG A 142 -2.13 -6.83 -3.36
C ARG A 142 -3.39 -7.18 -4.13
N SER A 143 -4.53 -7.32 -3.45
CA SER A 143 -5.79 -7.84 -3.99
C SER A 143 -7.00 -7.30 -3.20
N ASP A 144 -8.13 -8.00 -3.24
CA ASP A 144 -9.38 -7.65 -2.55
C ASP A 144 -9.46 -8.13 -1.08
N LYS A 145 -8.37 -8.66 -0.51
CA LYS A 145 -8.33 -9.11 0.89
C LYS A 145 -8.16 -7.96 1.88
N PRO A 146 -8.52 -8.14 3.15
CA PRO A 146 -8.21 -7.16 4.19
C PRO A 146 -6.71 -6.84 4.29
N PHE A 147 -6.37 -5.69 4.89
CA PHE A 147 -4.99 -5.35 5.18
C PHE A 147 -4.31 -6.45 6.00
N CYS A 148 -3.06 -6.76 5.65
CA CYS A 148 -2.25 -7.66 6.45
C CYS A 148 -1.88 -7.04 7.81
N PRO A 149 -1.38 -7.83 8.78
CA PRO A 149 -1.01 -7.32 10.09
C PRO A 149 0.02 -6.18 10.05
N VAL A 150 0.95 -6.22 9.08
CA VAL A 150 1.98 -5.17 8.91
C VAL A 150 1.35 -3.87 8.41
N CYS A 151 0.52 -3.90 7.36
CA CYS A 151 -0.19 -2.71 6.89
C CYS A 151 -1.10 -2.13 7.98
N THR A 152 -1.80 -2.99 8.72
CA THR A 152 -2.66 -2.55 9.83
C THR A 152 -1.85 -1.83 10.92
N LYS A 153 -0.70 -2.36 11.31
CA LYS A 153 0.21 -1.72 12.27
C LYS A 153 0.66 -0.33 11.80
N GLU A 154 1.06 -0.20 10.53
CA GLU A 154 1.56 1.06 10.00
C GLU A 154 0.45 2.11 9.80
N ILE A 155 -0.77 1.68 9.42
CA ILE A 155 -1.95 2.56 9.42
C ILE A 155 -2.25 3.07 10.82
N ASN A 156 -2.24 2.20 11.84
CA ASN A 156 -2.48 2.62 13.22
C ASN A 156 -1.42 3.60 13.70
N LYS A 157 -0.13 3.35 13.41
CA LYS A 157 0.93 4.33 13.72
C LYS A 157 0.72 5.69 13.09
N MET A 158 0.18 5.74 11.87
CA MET A 158 -0.13 7.02 11.20
C MET A 158 -1.32 7.72 11.86
N LEU A 159 -2.35 6.97 12.28
CA LEU A 159 -3.46 7.50 13.06
C LEU A 159 -2.96 8.07 14.39
N ASP A 160 -2.19 7.29 15.14
CA ASP A 160 -1.62 7.69 16.44
C ASP A 160 -0.76 8.95 16.25
N PHE A 161 0.13 8.98 15.24
CA PHE A 161 0.97 10.14 14.93
C PHE A 161 0.20 11.45 14.70
N TYR A 162 -0.99 11.38 14.11
CA TYR A 162 -1.82 12.57 13.83
C TYR A 162 -2.76 12.93 14.97
N THR A 163 -3.03 12.02 15.92
CA THR A 163 -4.12 12.20 16.89
C THR A 163 -3.69 12.15 18.35
N GLU A 164 -2.48 11.65 18.66
CA GLU A 164 -1.91 11.54 20.01
C GLU A 164 -0.57 12.30 20.14
#